data_AF-A0A0D8Y6M7-F1
#
_entry.id   AF-A0A0D8Y6M7-F1
#
_cell.length_a   1.000
_cell.length_b   1.000
_cell.length_c   1.000
_cell.angle_alpha   90.00
_cell.angle_beta   90.00
_cell.angle_gamma   90.00
#
_symmetry.space_group_name_H-M   'P 1'
#
loop_
_entity.id
_entity.type
_entity.pdbx_description
1 polymer ?
#
loop_
_entity_poly.entity_id
_entity_poly.type
_entity_poly.pdbx_seq_one_letter_code
_entity_poly.pdbx_strand_id
1 'polypeptide(L)'
;MPQSEREQLASLVEQWNENRLDLFHISYPTEDLEIEGVMRFYFQDGGERVLTKCVRVSSTATTRVVVEALTEKFLPDLKMLSDDTYSLWELHESGDERKLDDEEKPLLVQLTWHRDDREGRFLLRKSRQANVPLATIQLPDEQDIKRSTKRFSKREKKELKKKHQKDISEHFSCIPLARKSYYLI
;
A
#
# COMPACT_ATOMS: atom_id res chain seq x y z
N MET A 1 -6.52 -22.42 -36.77
CA MET A 1 -5.36 -21.55 -36.50
C MET A 1 -5.27 -21.38 -34.98
N PRO A 2 -4.10 -21.54 -34.34
CA PRO A 2 -3.94 -21.17 -32.95
C PRO A 2 -4.27 -19.68 -32.78
N GLN A 3 -5.01 -19.31 -31.74
CA GLN A 3 -5.20 -17.90 -31.39
C GLN A 3 -3.85 -17.29 -31.03
N SER A 4 -3.59 -16.07 -31.52
CA SER A 4 -2.41 -15.32 -31.13
C SER A 4 -2.45 -15.02 -29.62
N GLU A 5 -1.29 -14.87 -28.98
CA GLU A 5 -1.21 -14.53 -27.55
C GLU A 5 -2.04 -13.29 -27.20
N ARG A 6 -2.07 -12.31 -28.12
CA ARG A 6 -2.90 -11.12 -28.02
C ARG A 6 -4.39 -11.41 -27.98
N GLU A 7 -4.87 -12.31 -28.83
CA GLU A 7 -6.29 -12.72 -28.86
C GLU A 7 -6.67 -13.48 -27.58
N GLN A 8 -5.78 -14.33 -27.07
CA GLN A 8 -6.00 -15.04 -25.82
C GLN A 8 -6.12 -14.06 -24.64
N LEU A 9 -5.20 -13.10 -24.55
CA LEU A 9 -5.25 -12.06 -23.52
C LEU A 9 -6.48 -11.16 -23.66
N ALA A 10 -6.86 -10.80 -24.89
CA ALA A 10 -8.07 -10.01 -25.15
C ALA A 10 -9.33 -10.75 -24.69
N SER A 11 -9.42 -12.06 -24.93
CA SER A 11 -10.55 -12.87 -24.46
C SER A 11 -10.61 -12.97 -22.93
N LEU A 12 -9.47 -13.06 -22.25
CA LEU A 12 -9.43 -13.02 -20.78
C LEU A 12 -9.90 -11.67 -20.23
N VAL A 13 -9.47 -10.57 -20.85
CA VAL A 13 -9.90 -9.22 -20.46
C VAL A 13 -11.39 -9.02 -20.71
N GLU A 14 -11.92 -9.52 -21.82
CA GLU A 14 -13.35 -9.45 -22.13
C GLU A 14 -14.19 -10.18 -21.07
N GLN A 15 -13.85 -11.44 -20.77
CA GLN A 15 -14.53 -12.22 -19.72
C GLN A 15 -14.46 -11.54 -18.34
N TRP A 16 -13.31 -10.94 -18.02
CA TRP A 16 -13.17 -10.16 -16.79
C TRP A 16 -14.12 -8.96 -16.78
N ASN A 17 -14.20 -8.21 -17.88
CA ASN A 17 -15.00 -7.00 -17.96
C ASN A 17 -16.50 -7.29 -17.94
N GLU A 18 -16.97 -8.39 -18.56
CA GLU A 18 -18.39 -8.78 -18.59
C GLU A 18 -19.05 -8.89 -17.21
N ASN A 19 -18.27 -9.28 -16.19
CA ASN A 19 -18.76 -9.53 -14.83
C ASN A 19 -18.34 -8.45 -13.82
N ARG A 20 -17.89 -7.29 -14.30
CA ARG A 20 -17.36 -6.20 -13.47
C ARG A 20 -18.03 -4.88 -13.82
N LEU A 21 -18.02 -3.94 -12.87
CA LEU A 21 -18.46 -2.58 -13.16
C LEU A 21 -17.46 -1.91 -14.11
N ASP A 22 -17.95 -1.04 -14.99
CA ASP A 22 -17.12 -0.28 -15.94
C ASP A 22 -15.90 0.41 -15.30
N LEU A 23 -16.04 0.87 -14.06
CA LEU A 23 -14.96 1.49 -13.29
C LEU A 23 -13.75 0.55 -13.08
N PHE A 24 -13.98 -0.76 -13.08
CA PHE A 24 -13.00 -1.82 -12.89
C PHE A 24 -12.67 -2.56 -14.20
N HIS A 25 -13.07 -2.02 -15.36
CA HIS A 25 -12.65 -2.57 -16.62
C HIS A 25 -11.14 -2.49 -16.81
N ILE A 26 -10.59 -3.58 -17.33
CA ILE A 26 -9.23 -3.67 -17.81
C ILE A 26 -9.23 -3.27 -19.28
N SER A 27 -8.22 -2.49 -19.69
CA SER A 27 -8.06 -2.12 -21.10
C SER A 27 -7.68 -3.34 -21.93
N TYR A 28 -8.14 -3.38 -23.18
CA TYR A 28 -7.68 -4.39 -24.14
C TYR A 28 -6.16 -4.28 -24.38
N PRO A 29 -5.49 -5.41 -24.71
CA PRO A 29 -4.05 -5.45 -24.88
C PRO A 29 -3.56 -4.56 -26.03
N THR A 30 -2.51 -3.80 -25.75
CA THR A 30 -1.75 -3.02 -26.74
C THR A 30 -0.99 -3.94 -27.71
N GLU A 31 -0.22 -3.36 -28.62
CA GLU A 31 0.68 -4.13 -29.50
C GLU A 31 1.77 -4.87 -28.70
N ASP A 32 2.21 -4.28 -27.58
CA ASP A 32 3.23 -4.85 -26.67
C ASP A 32 2.64 -5.84 -25.64
N LEU A 33 1.38 -6.26 -25.80
CA LEU A 33 0.65 -7.12 -24.85
C LEU A 33 0.48 -6.50 -23.45
N GLU A 34 0.49 -5.17 -23.36
CA GLU A 34 0.25 -4.47 -22.10
C GLU A 34 -1.25 -4.19 -21.89
N ILE A 35 -1.69 -4.39 -20.65
CA ILE A 35 -3.05 -4.09 -20.21
C ILE A 35 -2.97 -3.26 -18.94
N GLU A 36 -4.00 -2.47 -18.70
CA GLU A 36 -4.09 -1.62 -17.52
C GLU A 36 -5.49 -1.67 -16.93
N GLY A 37 -5.58 -1.73 -15.60
CA GLY A 37 -6.84 -1.82 -14.88
C GLY A 37 -6.85 -0.91 -13.67
N VAL A 38 -8.04 -0.56 -13.19
CA VAL A 38 -8.20 0.00 -11.85
C VAL A 38 -8.35 -1.16 -10.88
N MET A 39 -7.47 -1.22 -9.89
CA MET A 39 -7.45 -2.27 -8.87
C MET A 39 -7.83 -1.70 -7.52
N ARG A 40 -8.56 -2.49 -6.71
CA ARG A 40 -8.97 -2.12 -5.36
C ARG A 40 -8.06 -2.77 -4.32
N PHE A 41 -7.49 -1.95 -3.45
CA PHE A 41 -6.61 -2.38 -2.36
C PHE A 41 -7.21 -1.99 -1.02
N TYR A 42 -7.02 -2.87 -0.04
CA TYR A 42 -7.41 -2.66 1.35
C TYR A 42 -6.17 -2.49 2.21
N PHE A 43 -6.26 -1.71 3.28
CA PHE A 43 -5.19 -1.55 4.26
C PHE A 43 -5.78 -1.60 5.66
N GLN A 44 -5.10 -2.32 6.55
CA GLN A 44 -5.49 -2.46 7.96
C GLN A 44 -4.25 -2.24 8.85
N ASP A 45 -4.28 -1.19 9.68
CA ASP A 45 -3.20 -0.85 10.62
C ASP A 45 -3.56 -1.25 12.05
N GLY A 46 -3.56 -2.56 12.34
CA GLY A 46 -3.69 -3.12 13.69
C GLY A 46 -4.99 -2.80 14.46
N GLY A 47 -5.89 -2.01 13.89
CA GLY A 47 -7.20 -1.64 14.43
C GLY A 47 -8.36 -2.16 13.57
N GLU A 48 -9.59 -1.79 13.95
CA GLU A 48 -10.82 -2.20 13.25
C GLU A 48 -11.06 -1.43 11.94
N ARG A 49 -10.39 -0.29 11.73
CA ARG A 49 -10.63 0.53 10.55
C ARG A 49 -9.85 0.01 9.35
N VAL A 50 -10.59 -0.46 8.35
CA VAL A 50 -10.05 -0.78 7.02
C VAL A 50 -10.13 0.47 6.13
N LEU A 51 -9.01 0.81 5.49
CA LEU A 51 -8.97 1.82 4.44
C LEU A 51 -9.03 1.14 3.08
N THR A 52 -9.67 1.79 2.10
CA THR A 52 -9.73 1.29 0.72
C THR A 52 -9.22 2.34 -0.25
N LYS A 53 -8.40 1.93 -1.21
CA LYS A 53 -7.92 2.78 -2.32
C LYS A 53 -8.02 2.04 -3.63
N CYS A 54 -8.47 2.74 -4.66
CA CYS A 54 -8.40 2.26 -6.03
C CYS A 54 -7.18 2.89 -6.72
N VAL A 55 -6.42 2.10 -7.47
CA VAL A 55 -5.22 2.57 -8.16
C VAL A 55 -5.20 1.98 -9.57
N ARG A 56 -4.84 2.79 -10.56
CA ARG A 56 -4.55 2.34 -11.92
C ARG A 56 -3.21 1.58 -11.90
N VAL A 57 -3.20 0.35 -12.39
CA VAL A 57 -2.03 -0.54 -12.41
C VAL A 57 -1.87 -1.11 -13.82
N SER A 58 -0.63 -1.22 -14.29
CA SER A 58 -0.28 -1.87 -15.56
C SER A 58 0.08 -3.35 -15.33
N SER A 59 -0.09 -4.20 -16.34
CA SER A 59 0.37 -5.60 -16.31
C SER A 59 1.87 -5.75 -16.15
N THR A 60 2.66 -4.70 -16.39
CA THR A 60 4.11 -4.71 -16.18
C THR A 60 4.52 -4.23 -14.78
N ALA A 61 3.60 -3.63 -14.02
CA ALA A 61 3.90 -3.15 -12.68
C ALA A 61 4.08 -4.32 -11.71
N THR A 62 5.24 -4.33 -11.02
CA THR A 62 5.54 -5.33 -10.01
C THR A 62 4.88 -5.02 -8.67
N THR A 63 4.74 -6.03 -7.81
CA THR A 63 4.23 -5.89 -6.44
C THR A 63 4.97 -4.80 -5.69
N ARG A 64 6.30 -4.74 -5.81
CA ARG A 64 7.12 -3.72 -5.15
C ARG A 64 6.67 -2.30 -5.52
N VAL A 65 6.53 -2.02 -6.83
CA VAL A 65 6.09 -0.70 -7.31
C VAL A 65 4.69 -0.36 -6.82
N VAL A 66 3.78 -1.34 -6.83
CA VAL A 66 2.42 -1.16 -6.33
C VAL A 66 2.41 -0.87 -4.83
N VAL A 67 3.19 -1.59 -4.03
CA VAL A 67 3.32 -1.36 -2.57
C VAL A 67 3.85 0.04 -2.28
N GLU A 68 4.89 0.49 -3.00
CA GLU A 68 5.44 1.84 -2.85
C GLU A 68 4.36 2.91 -3.13
N ALA A 69 3.60 2.76 -4.22
CA ALA A 69 2.50 3.67 -4.58
C ALA A 69 1.35 3.65 -3.56
N LEU A 70 0.99 2.48 -3.03
CA LEU A 70 -0.06 2.35 -2.02
C LEU A 70 0.37 2.98 -0.70
N THR A 71 1.63 2.82 -0.31
CA THR A 71 2.17 3.41 0.92
C THR A 71 2.09 4.94 0.87
N GLU A 72 2.39 5.54 -0.29
CA GLU A 72 2.22 6.99 -0.51
C GLU A 72 0.77 7.44 -0.42
N LYS A 73 -0.17 6.64 -0.95
CA LYS A 73 -1.59 6.98 -0.98
C LYS A 73 -2.33 6.75 0.34
N PHE A 74 -1.95 5.72 1.08
CA PHE A 74 -2.56 5.40 2.37
C PHE A 74 -1.95 6.21 3.52
N LEU A 75 -0.66 6.53 3.45
CA LEU A 75 0.10 7.07 4.56
C LEU A 75 1.06 8.21 4.13
N PRO A 76 0.54 9.30 3.55
CA PRO A 76 1.39 10.41 3.07
C PRO A 76 2.24 11.03 4.19
N ASP A 77 1.76 10.97 5.44
CA ASP A 77 2.38 11.66 6.58
C ASP A 77 3.34 10.78 7.42
N LEU A 78 3.43 9.46 7.17
CA LEU A 78 4.15 8.52 8.07
C LEU A 78 5.48 7.99 7.52
N LYS A 79 5.82 8.26 6.25
CA LYS A 79 7.10 7.80 5.66
C LYS A 79 8.35 8.28 6.41
N MET A 80 8.26 9.39 7.15
CA MET A 80 9.42 9.98 7.84
C MET A 80 9.68 9.47 9.26
N LEU A 81 8.84 8.57 9.79
CA LEU A 81 8.84 8.28 11.23
C LEU A 81 8.95 6.79 11.60
N SER A 82 9.03 5.89 10.63
CA SER A 82 8.96 4.46 10.91
C SER A 82 9.67 3.58 9.87
N ASP A 83 10.47 2.62 10.35
CA ASP A 83 11.05 1.52 9.57
C ASP A 83 10.00 0.42 9.26
N ASP A 84 8.80 0.87 8.88
CA ASP A 84 7.70 -0.02 8.59
C ASP A 84 7.88 -0.63 7.20
N THR A 85 7.78 -1.96 7.16
CA THR A 85 7.80 -2.73 5.91
C THR A 85 6.39 -3.09 5.52
N TYR A 86 6.07 -3.00 4.23
CA TYR A 86 4.74 -3.31 3.71
C TYR A 86 4.81 -4.51 2.78
N SER A 87 3.79 -5.35 2.84
CA SER A 87 3.66 -6.52 1.98
C SER A 87 2.25 -6.58 1.41
N LEU A 88 2.15 -7.01 0.16
CA LEU A 88 0.88 -7.21 -0.51
C LEU A 88 0.45 -8.67 -0.38
N TRP A 89 -0.81 -8.88 -0.07
CA TRP A 89 -1.41 -10.19 0.09
C TRP A 89 -2.63 -10.29 -0.81
N GLU A 90 -2.85 -11.46 -1.40
CA GLU A 90 -4.16 -11.83 -1.93
C GLU A 90 -4.89 -12.69 -0.91
N LEU A 91 -6.19 -12.43 -0.78
CA LEU A 91 -7.12 -13.14 0.09
C LEU A 91 -8.28 -13.61 -0.78
N HIS A 92 -8.62 -14.89 -0.69
CA HIS A 92 -9.76 -15.47 -1.39
C HIS A 92 -10.91 -15.74 -0.41
N GLU A 93 -12.14 -15.76 -0.93
CA GLU A 93 -13.33 -16.11 -0.12
C GLU A 93 -13.30 -17.54 0.42
N SER A 94 -12.52 -18.43 -0.21
CA SER A 94 -12.23 -19.79 0.30
C SER A 94 -11.49 -19.79 1.64
N GLY A 95 -10.91 -18.67 2.06
CA GLY A 95 -10.05 -18.55 3.23
C GLY A 95 -8.56 -18.72 2.92
N ASP A 96 -8.19 -18.98 1.66
CA ASP A 96 -6.80 -19.01 1.23
C ASP A 96 -6.22 -17.59 1.21
N GLU A 97 -5.05 -17.42 1.81
CA GLU A 97 -4.28 -16.17 1.76
C GLU A 97 -2.82 -16.45 1.43
N ARG A 98 -2.23 -15.61 0.57
CA ARG A 98 -0.78 -15.67 0.31
C ARG A 98 -0.18 -14.28 0.16
N LYS A 99 1.08 -14.16 0.56
CA LYS A 99 1.89 -12.99 0.27
C LYS A 99 2.34 -13.05 -1.19
N LEU A 100 2.20 -11.94 -1.91
CA LEU A 100 2.79 -11.79 -3.24
C LEU A 100 4.30 -11.53 -3.12
N ASP A 101 5.07 -12.14 -4.02
CA ASP A 101 6.48 -11.83 -4.22
C ASP A 101 6.66 -10.42 -4.83
N ASP A 102 7.82 -9.82 -4.59
CA ASP A 102 8.12 -8.44 -4.99
C ASP A 102 8.08 -8.26 -6.52
N GLU A 103 8.40 -9.32 -7.28
CA GLU A 103 8.44 -9.32 -8.76
C GLU A 103 7.14 -9.85 -9.41
N GLU A 104 6.18 -10.35 -8.62
CA GLU A 104 4.85 -10.70 -9.15
C GLU A 104 4.14 -9.46 -9.72
N LYS A 105 3.18 -9.69 -10.60
CA LYS A 105 2.42 -8.64 -11.31
C LYS A 105 0.98 -8.63 -10.81
N PRO A 106 0.59 -7.75 -9.87
CA PRO A 106 -0.70 -7.83 -9.19
C PRO A 106 -1.91 -7.81 -10.14
N LEU A 107 -1.84 -7.06 -11.25
CA LEU A 107 -2.93 -7.04 -12.24
C LEU A 107 -3.10 -8.40 -12.93
N LEU A 108 -2.00 -9.08 -13.27
CA LEU A 108 -2.06 -10.42 -13.85
C LEU A 108 -2.56 -11.44 -12.83
N VAL A 109 -2.11 -11.34 -11.58
CA VAL A 109 -2.61 -12.17 -10.47
C VAL A 109 -4.13 -12.01 -10.36
N GLN A 110 -4.64 -10.77 -10.35
CA GLN A 110 -6.07 -10.48 -10.33
C GLN A 110 -6.83 -11.10 -11.51
N LEU A 111 -6.27 -11.02 -12.71
CA LEU A 111 -6.90 -11.57 -13.91
C LEU A 111 -7.06 -13.10 -13.83
N THR A 112 -6.21 -13.80 -13.05
CA THR A 112 -6.34 -15.26 -12.89
C THR A 112 -7.51 -15.68 -11.99
N TRP A 113 -8.07 -14.78 -11.18
CA TRP A 113 -9.17 -15.07 -10.26
C TRP A 113 -10.45 -15.53 -10.97
N HIS A 114 -10.64 -15.17 -12.24
CA HIS A 114 -11.77 -15.61 -13.06
C HIS A 114 -11.74 -17.14 -13.35
N ARG A 115 -10.58 -17.79 -13.34
CA ARG A 115 -10.46 -19.20 -13.76
C ARG A 115 -11.08 -20.20 -12.78
N ASP A 116 -11.24 -19.82 -11.51
CA ASP A 116 -11.62 -20.74 -10.43
C ASP A 116 -12.85 -20.27 -9.63
N ASP A 117 -13.61 -19.28 -10.13
CA ASP A 117 -14.66 -18.57 -9.36
C ASP A 117 -14.13 -18.00 -8.02
N ARG A 118 -12.83 -17.70 -8.00
CA ARG A 118 -12.10 -17.29 -6.81
C ARG A 118 -12.13 -15.79 -6.71
N GLU A 119 -13.26 -15.23 -6.26
CA GLU A 119 -13.28 -13.81 -5.94
C GLU A 119 -12.27 -13.51 -4.82
N GLY A 120 -11.49 -12.46 -5.03
CA GLY A 120 -10.31 -12.14 -4.22
C GLY A 120 -10.21 -10.67 -3.85
N ARG A 121 -9.36 -10.38 -2.87
CA ARG A 121 -9.07 -9.00 -2.42
C ARG A 121 -7.59 -8.85 -2.13
N PHE A 122 -7.03 -7.72 -2.54
CA PHE A 122 -5.67 -7.37 -2.16
C PHE A 122 -5.64 -6.62 -0.83
N LEU A 123 -4.81 -7.08 0.10
CA LEU A 123 -4.59 -6.46 1.39
C LEU A 123 -3.12 -6.05 1.54
N LEU A 124 -2.91 -4.76 1.78
CA LEU A 124 -1.63 -4.22 2.19
C LEU A 124 -1.49 -4.45 3.70
N ARG A 125 -0.51 -5.26 4.10
CA ARG A 125 -0.18 -5.53 5.50
C ARG A 125 1.09 -4.80 5.89
N LYS A 126 1.04 -4.18 7.07
CA LYS A 126 2.17 -3.53 7.72
C LYS A 126 2.89 -4.52 8.62
N SER A 127 4.20 -4.65 8.45
CA SER A 127 5.09 -5.41 9.32
C SER A 127 6.10 -4.46 9.95
N ARG A 128 6.14 -4.45 11.28
CA ARG A 128 7.20 -3.76 12.01
C ARG A 128 8.43 -4.65 11.98
N GLN A 129 9.55 -4.13 11.48
CA GLN A 129 10.81 -4.74 11.87
C GLN A 129 10.92 -4.60 13.39
N ALA A 130 10.97 -5.73 14.10
CA ALA A 130 11.39 -5.69 15.49
C ALA A 130 12.80 -5.12 15.46
N ASN A 131 12.96 -3.87 15.90
CA ASN A 131 14.28 -3.30 16.14
C ASN A 131 15.05 -4.32 16.97
N VAL A 132 16.03 -4.99 16.34
CA VAL A 132 17.05 -5.71 17.08
C VAL A 132 17.57 -4.69 18.09
N PRO A 133 17.51 -4.96 19.41
CA PRO A 133 18.16 -4.08 20.36
C PRO A 133 19.61 -4.01 19.89
N LEU A 134 20.13 -2.80 19.66
CA LEU A 134 21.56 -2.61 19.52
C LEU A 134 22.22 -3.07 20.83
N ALA A 135 22.45 -4.36 20.94
CA ALA A 135 23.35 -4.93 21.92
C ALA A 135 24.76 -4.71 21.37
N THR A 136 25.59 -4.07 22.19
CA THR A 136 27.05 -3.95 22.05
C THR A 136 27.55 -2.71 21.29
N ILE A 137 27.40 -1.54 21.93
CA ILE A 137 28.53 -0.62 22.01
C ILE A 137 28.88 -0.49 23.49
N GLN A 138 30.03 -1.06 23.86
CA GLN A 138 30.63 -0.92 25.18
C GLN A 138 30.96 0.56 25.41
N LEU A 139 30.32 1.18 26.39
CA LEU A 139 30.76 2.46 26.96
C LEU A 139 31.71 2.15 28.12
N PRO A 140 32.88 2.82 28.23
CA PRO A 140 33.65 2.83 29.46
C PRO A 140 32.97 3.70 30.52
N ASP A 141 33.22 3.27 31.73
CA ASP A 141 32.61 3.53 33.02
C ASP A 141 32.48 4.99 33.53
N GLU A 142 31.59 5.08 34.52
CA GLU A 142 31.71 5.81 35.79
C GLU A 142 30.96 7.14 36.09
N GLN A 143 30.20 7.06 37.20
CA GLN A 143 29.82 8.09 38.21
C GLN A 143 28.34 8.56 38.33
N ASP A 144 27.54 7.69 38.94
CA ASP A 144 26.78 7.86 40.21
C ASP A 144 26.15 9.23 40.56
N ILE A 145 24.82 9.39 40.42
CA ILE A 145 23.97 10.18 41.36
C ILE A 145 22.54 9.59 41.49
N LYS A 146 22.34 8.81 42.54
CA LYS A 146 21.18 8.74 43.47
C LYS A 146 19.85 9.48 43.11
N ARG A 147 18.78 8.66 43.09
CA ARG A 147 17.54 8.79 43.91
C ARG A 147 16.55 9.93 43.58
N SER A 148 15.47 9.62 42.83
CA SER A 148 14.08 9.95 43.22
C SER A 148 13.06 9.40 42.22
N THR A 149 12.29 8.41 42.69
CA THR A 149 10.95 8.08 42.20
C THR A 149 10.02 9.28 42.38
N LYS A 150 9.60 9.93 41.28
CA LYS A 150 8.40 10.79 41.28
C LYS A 150 7.55 10.60 40.03
N ARG A 151 6.41 9.94 40.23
CA ARG A 151 5.21 10.05 39.41
C ARG A 151 4.82 11.53 39.26
N PHE A 152 4.58 11.98 38.04
CA PHE A 152 3.78 13.17 37.73
C PHE A 152 2.91 12.79 36.50
N SER A 153 1.60 12.59 36.66
CA SER A 153 0.48 13.53 36.85
C SER A 153 -0.15 13.99 35.53
N LYS A 154 -1.46 13.80 35.46
CA LYS A 154 -2.38 13.74 34.31
C LYS A 154 -2.72 15.11 33.65
N ARG A 155 -1.83 16.12 33.62
CA ARG A 155 -2.26 17.51 33.33
C ARG A 155 -1.50 18.36 32.30
N GLU A 156 -0.67 17.79 31.44
CA GLU A 156 0.02 18.57 30.37
C GLU A 156 -0.30 18.14 28.93
N LYS A 157 -1.33 17.30 28.74
CA LYS A 157 -1.73 16.78 27.42
C LYS A 157 -2.63 17.73 26.60
N LYS A 158 -2.95 18.94 27.09
CA LYS A 158 -3.98 19.81 26.48
C LYS A 158 -3.47 21.09 25.79
N GLU A 159 -2.25 21.55 26.07
CA GLU A 159 -1.74 22.82 25.52
C GLU A 159 -0.95 22.66 24.21
N LEU A 160 -0.33 21.51 23.92
CA LEU A 160 0.39 21.28 22.65
C LEU A 160 -0.54 21.21 21.42
N LYS A 161 -1.83 20.93 21.60
CA LYS A 161 -2.78 20.79 20.49
C LYS A 161 -3.17 22.11 19.80
N LYS A 162 -3.00 23.26 20.47
CA LYS A 162 -3.46 24.55 19.92
C LYS A 162 -2.42 25.31 19.09
N LYS A 163 -1.11 25.07 19.31
CA LYS A 163 -0.06 25.70 18.49
C LYS A 163 0.07 25.06 17.11
N HIS A 164 -0.17 23.76 16.98
CA HIS A 164 0.02 23.02 15.72
C HIS A 164 -1.03 23.33 14.64
N GLN A 165 -2.15 23.99 14.99
CA GLN A 165 -3.21 24.29 14.03
C GLN A 165 -3.00 25.62 13.29
N LYS A 166 -2.09 26.51 13.74
CA LYS A 166 -1.81 27.78 13.06
C LYS A 166 -0.76 27.64 11.95
N ASP A 167 0.27 26.83 12.17
CA ASP A 167 1.35 26.65 11.18
C ASP A 167 0.91 25.87 9.93
N ILE A 168 -0.19 25.10 10.03
CA ILE A 168 -0.78 24.38 8.90
C ILE A 168 -1.44 25.35 7.91
N SER A 169 -1.96 26.50 8.36
CA SER A 169 -2.74 27.40 7.50
C SER A 169 -1.90 28.27 6.56
N GLU A 170 -0.63 28.50 6.87
CA GLU A 170 0.25 29.38 6.07
C GLU A 170 1.13 28.62 5.07
N HIS A 171 1.23 27.29 5.15
CA HIS A 171 2.11 26.52 4.25
C HIS A 171 1.43 25.97 2.99
N PHE A 172 0.10 25.94 2.93
CA PHE A 172 -0.65 25.45 1.75
C PHE A 172 -0.64 26.41 0.55
N SER A 173 -0.02 27.59 0.65
CA SER A 173 0.00 28.60 -0.41
C SER A 173 1.19 28.51 -1.37
N CYS A 174 2.24 27.73 -1.07
CA CYS A 174 3.49 27.77 -1.84
C CYS A 174 4.20 26.42 -2.00
N ILE A 175 3.70 25.48 -2.81
CA ILE A 175 4.60 24.48 -3.46
C ILE A 175 4.15 24.16 -4.90
N PRO A 176 5.03 24.28 -5.93
CA PRO A 176 4.68 24.07 -7.34
C PRO A 176 4.60 22.60 -7.76
N LEU A 177 3.68 22.31 -8.70
CA LEU A 177 3.44 21.00 -9.32
C LEU A 177 4.58 20.60 -10.28
N ALA A 178 5.29 19.52 -9.96
CA ALA A 178 6.15 18.80 -10.91
C ALA A 178 5.48 17.49 -11.37
N ARG A 179 5.38 17.35 -12.70
CA ARG A 179 4.72 16.27 -13.43
C ARG A 179 5.35 14.90 -13.14
N LYS A 180 4.57 13.95 -12.63
CA LYS A 180 4.73 12.51 -12.85
C LYS A 180 3.41 11.98 -13.40
N SER A 181 3.45 11.26 -14.51
CA SER A 181 2.28 10.66 -15.17
C SER A 181 1.62 9.62 -14.25
N TYR A 182 0.71 10.09 -13.41
CA TYR A 182 -0.31 9.28 -12.76
C TYR A 182 -1.62 10.02 -12.95
N TYR A 183 -2.52 9.50 -13.78
CA TYR A 183 -3.87 10.04 -13.87
C TYR A 183 -4.70 9.51 -12.69
N LEU A 184 -5.18 10.46 -11.89
CA LEU A 184 -6.09 10.27 -10.76
C LEU A 184 -7.50 9.95 -11.28
N ILE A 185 -8.23 9.11 -10.53
CA ILE A 185 -9.70 8.98 -10.60
C ILE A 185 -10.24 9.34 -9.23
#